data_AF-A0AAD8EI70-F1
#
_entry.id   AF-A0AAD8EI70-F1
#
_cell.length_a   1.000
_cell.length_b   1.000
_cell.length_c   1.000
_cell.angle_alpha   90.00
_cell.angle_beta   90.00
_cell.angle_gamma   90.00
#
_symmetry.space_group_name_H-M   'P 1'
#
loop_
_entity.id
_entity.type
_entity.pdbx_description
1 polymer ?
#
loop_
_entity_poly.entity_id
_entity_poly.type
_entity_poly.pdbx_seq_one_letter_code
_entity_poly.pdbx_strand_id
1 'polypeptide(L)'
;MRERWSLLTDTSSFGYRILEAASFIFFLPALLVPYTHWFECNKKVNFMNKFKIFEMDYRKVTGEPLLLDLSGVMRKVKTSLLLIVSVFTTLIFLSGRGFKGWQGIPFAYSVSLCAITTGAWCAMARTLEILSEIIMSQLKQNVRELGYNCGEKVREFKMLWLRLAELTQEFGNSLGYSYICHIVVYFVQQVLAVYGFLAEMDKGFTTTRFGFIVSIIMFTYAIFIICSCAHRTTQKVGYEFQRNLQQLGNMFTCGFNEARYE
;
A
#
# COMPACT_ATOMS: atom_id res chain seq x y z
N MET A 1 37.04 -12.42 35.71
CA MET A 1 35.59 -12.43 36.02
C MET A 1 34.98 -11.03 36.08
N ARG A 2 35.62 -10.02 36.71
CA ARG A 2 35.09 -8.64 36.79
C ARG A 2 34.92 -7.93 35.43
N GLU A 3 35.81 -8.17 34.48
CA GLU A 3 35.70 -7.65 33.10
C GLU A 3 34.53 -8.24 32.28
N ARG A 4 34.12 -9.48 32.60
CA ARG A 4 32.98 -10.12 31.92
C ARG A 4 31.65 -9.51 32.38
N TRP A 5 31.60 -9.04 33.62
CA TRP A 5 30.44 -8.31 34.16
C TRP A 5 30.35 -6.87 33.62
N SER A 6 31.48 -6.18 33.38
CA SER A 6 31.46 -4.86 32.75
C SER A 6 31.01 -4.90 31.28
N LEU A 7 31.36 -5.97 30.54
CA LEU A 7 30.88 -6.19 29.17
C LEU A 7 29.37 -6.51 29.13
N LEU A 8 28.83 -7.18 30.15
CA LEU A 8 27.39 -7.49 30.27
C LEU A 8 26.55 -6.26 30.69
N THR A 9 27.09 -5.37 31.52
CA THR A 9 26.45 -4.07 31.80
C THR A 9 26.54 -3.13 30.60
N ASP A 10 27.64 -3.13 29.85
CA ASP A 10 27.79 -2.26 28.68
C ASP A 10 26.86 -2.68 27.52
N THR A 11 26.68 -3.99 27.31
CA THR A 11 25.70 -4.50 26.33
C THR A 11 24.26 -4.12 26.70
N SER A 12 23.88 -4.02 27.98
CA SER A 12 22.55 -3.52 28.38
C SER A 12 22.32 -2.06 27.98
N SER A 13 23.39 -1.25 27.93
CA SER A 13 23.35 0.12 27.40
C SER A 13 23.18 0.14 25.87
N PHE A 14 23.76 -0.84 25.18
CA PHE A 14 23.78 -0.90 23.72
C PHE A 14 22.38 -1.11 23.11
N GLY A 15 21.60 -2.08 23.60
CA GLY A 15 20.24 -2.30 23.13
C GLY A 15 19.33 -1.08 23.38
N TYR A 16 19.54 -0.37 24.49
CA TYR A 16 18.84 0.87 24.78
C TYR A 16 19.22 2.00 23.81
N ARG A 17 20.51 2.15 23.47
CA ARG A 17 20.98 3.11 22.45
C ARG A 17 20.43 2.82 21.06
N ILE A 18 20.34 1.54 20.67
CA ILE A 18 19.70 1.14 19.40
C ILE A 18 18.21 1.49 19.42
N LEU A 19 17.51 1.20 20.53
CA LEU A 19 16.10 1.53 20.67
C LEU A 19 15.86 3.05 20.61
N GLU A 20 16.74 3.83 21.23
CA GLU A 20 16.70 5.30 21.19
C GLU A 20 16.93 5.83 19.76
N ALA A 21 17.94 5.32 19.06
CA ALA A 21 18.20 5.67 17.66
C ALA A 21 17.03 5.26 16.74
N ALA A 22 16.49 4.05 16.90
CA ALA A 22 15.32 3.58 16.16
C ALA A 22 14.09 4.47 16.44
N SER A 23 13.86 4.85 17.70
CA SER A 23 12.77 5.76 18.06
C SER A 23 12.95 7.12 17.39
N PHE A 24 14.15 7.68 17.39
CA PHE A 24 14.43 8.96 16.73
C PHE A 24 14.16 8.90 15.22
N ILE A 25 14.62 7.84 14.55
CA ILE A 25 14.37 7.61 13.11
C ILE A 25 12.87 7.37 12.85
N PHE A 26 12.12 6.87 13.82
CA PHE A 26 10.69 6.57 13.66
C PHE A 26 9.83 7.84 13.69
N PHE A 27 10.30 8.88 14.38
CA PHE A 27 9.68 10.21 14.34
C PHE A 27 10.03 11.00 13.08
N LEU A 28 11.06 10.59 12.34
CA LEU A 28 11.54 11.28 11.14
C LEU A 28 10.45 11.37 10.04
N PRO A 29 9.69 10.29 9.73
CA PRO A 29 8.51 10.38 8.88
C PRO A 29 7.45 11.37 9.36
N ALA A 30 7.25 11.51 10.67
CA ALA A 30 6.26 12.47 11.19
C ALA A 30 6.60 13.92 10.85
N LEU A 31 7.90 14.23 10.71
CA LEU A 31 8.38 15.54 10.26
C LEU A 31 8.45 15.64 8.73
N LEU A 32 8.81 14.55 8.05
CA LEU A 32 8.96 14.53 6.60
C LEU A 32 7.62 14.49 5.87
N VAL A 33 6.60 13.80 6.39
CA VAL A 33 5.31 13.61 5.71
C VAL A 33 4.61 14.93 5.38
N PRO A 34 4.48 15.91 6.30
CA PRO A 34 3.90 17.21 5.95
C PRO A 34 4.68 17.90 4.83
N TYR A 35 6.01 17.83 4.87
CA TYR A 35 6.88 18.41 3.85
C TYR A 35 6.69 17.71 2.50
N THR A 36 6.85 16.39 2.43
CA THR A 36 6.71 15.64 1.16
C THR A 36 5.31 15.75 0.59
N HIS A 37 4.27 15.68 1.43
CA HIS A 37 2.90 15.84 0.98
C HIS A 37 2.64 17.23 0.41
N TRP A 38 3.23 18.28 0.98
CA TRP A 38 3.08 19.64 0.47
C TRP A 38 3.64 19.80 -0.95
N PHE A 39 4.84 19.29 -1.22
CA PHE A 39 5.42 19.33 -2.58
C PHE A 39 4.63 18.49 -3.58
N GLU A 40 4.04 17.39 -3.13
CA GLU A 40 3.27 16.48 -3.97
C GLU A 40 1.80 16.89 -4.12
N CYS A 41 1.30 17.89 -3.39
CA CYS A 41 -0.10 18.33 -3.45
C CYS A 41 -0.54 18.62 -4.90
N ASN A 42 0.29 19.34 -5.66
CA ASN A 42 -0.02 19.65 -7.06
C ASN A 42 -0.14 18.39 -7.92
N LYS A 43 0.73 17.40 -7.69
CA LYS A 43 0.68 16.11 -8.40
C LYS A 43 -0.57 15.31 -8.03
N LYS A 44 -0.95 15.30 -6.75
CA LYS A 44 -2.16 14.63 -6.24
C LYS A 44 -3.43 15.25 -6.80
N VAL A 45 -3.50 16.58 -6.87
CA VAL A 45 -4.62 17.31 -7.48
C VAL A 45 -4.71 16.98 -8.97
N ASN A 46 -3.58 16.98 -9.70
CA ASN A 46 -3.56 16.62 -11.12
C ASN A 46 -4.03 15.17 -11.34
N PHE A 47 -3.58 14.23 -10.50
CA PHE A 47 -4.07 12.85 -10.53
C PHE A 47 -5.58 12.77 -10.30
N MET A 48 -6.12 13.48 -9.31
CA MET A 48 -7.56 13.49 -9.04
C MET A 48 -8.36 14.11 -10.20
N ASN A 49 -7.83 15.13 -10.86
CA ASN A 49 -8.44 15.70 -12.05
C ASN A 49 -8.48 14.69 -13.21
N LYS A 50 -7.38 13.97 -13.44
CA LYS A 50 -7.33 12.88 -14.44
C LYS A 50 -8.29 11.74 -14.11
N PHE A 51 -8.42 11.40 -12.82
CA PHE A 51 -9.39 10.41 -12.35
C PHE A 51 -10.82 10.83 -12.67
N LYS A 52 -11.16 12.10 -12.43
CA LYS A 52 -12.49 12.64 -12.75
C LYS A 52 -12.77 12.63 -14.26
N ILE A 53 -11.77 12.97 -15.08
CA ILE A 53 -11.91 12.88 -16.55
C ILE A 53 -12.17 11.43 -16.96
N PHE A 54 -11.41 10.49 -16.41
CA PHE A 54 -11.60 9.06 -16.64
C PHE A 54 -13.02 8.60 -16.28
N GLU A 55 -13.56 9.03 -15.13
CA GLU A 55 -14.93 8.73 -14.72
C GLU A 55 -15.97 9.25 -15.73
N MET A 56 -15.75 10.46 -16.26
CA MET A 56 -16.63 11.02 -17.29
C MET A 56 -16.56 10.22 -18.60
N ASP A 57 -15.37 9.76 -19.00
CA ASP A 57 -15.20 8.95 -20.21
C ASP A 57 -15.79 7.55 -20.04
N TYR A 58 -15.64 6.95 -18.86
CA TYR A 58 -16.30 5.70 -18.50
C TYR A 58 -17.80 5.83 -18.73
N ARG A 59 -18.43 6.86 -18.14
CA ARG A 59 -19.87 7.08 -18.26
C ARG A 59 -20.33 7.33 -19.70
N LYS A 60 -19.50 7.96 -20.54
CA LYS A 60 -19.80 8.15 -21.97
C LYS A 60 -19.79 6.83 -22.74
N VAL A 61 -18.88 5.91 -22.43
CA VAL A 61 -18.73 4.63 -23.14
C VAL A 61 -19.76 3.60 -22.69
N THR A 62 -20.00 3.48 -21.38
CA THR A 62 -20.88 2.46 -20.80
C THR A 62 -22.31 2.94 -20.57
N GLY A 63 -22.54 4.26 -20.49
CA GLY A 63 -23.83 4.84 -20.12
C GLY A 63 -24.14 4.79 -18.62
N GLU A 64 -23.35 4.08 -17.82
CA GLU A 64 -23.59 3.87 -16.39
C GLU A 64 -22.68 4.73 -15.50
N PRO A 65 -23.16 5.16 -14.31
CA PRO A 65 -22.30 5.81 -13.33
C PRO A 65 -21.29 4.82 -12.75
N LEU A 66 -20.10 5.32 -12.43
CA LEU A 66 -19.03 4.51 -11.86
C LEU A 66 -19.25 4.29 -10.36
N LEU A 67 -19.84 3.15 -9.99
CA LEU A 67 -20.09 2.79 -8.60
C LEU A 67 -18.89 2.05 -8.00
N LEU A 68 -18.12 2.75 -7.16
CA LEU A 68 -16.97 2.17 -6.46
C LEU A 68 -17.37 1.78 -5.03
N ASP A 69 -17.56 0.48 -4.78
CA ASP A 69 -17.71 -0.01 -3.41
C ASP A 69 -16.35 -0.18 -2.72
N LEU A 70 -15.93 0.88 -2.02
CA LEU A 70 -14.71 0.90 -1.21
C LEU A 70 -14.97 0.64 0.28
N SER A 71 -16.23 0.38 0.67
CA SER A 71 -16.64 0.29 2.06
C SER A 71 -15.90 -0.83 2.83
N GLY A 72 -15.66 -1.97 2.18
CA GLY A 72 -14.91 -3.08 2.74
C GLY A 72 -13.43 -2.76 2.97
N VAL A 73 -12.82 -1.97 2.08
CA VAL A 73 -11.42 -1.54 2.20
C VAL A 73 -11.28 -0.54 3.33
N MET A 74 -12.16 0.46 3.39
CA MET A 74 -12.18 1.45 4.45
C MET A 74 -12.41 0.81 5.82
N ARG A 75 -13.29 -0.21 5.90
CA ARG A 75 -13.51 -0.99 7.12
C ARG A 75 -12.23 -1.72 7.54
N LYS A 76 -11.55 -2.41 6.62
CA LYS A 76 -10.27 -3.10 6.92
C LYS A 76 -9.19 -2.13 7.39
N VAL A 77 -9.03 -0.98 6.74
CA VAL A 77 -8.08 0.06 7.15
C VAL A 77 -8.43 0.59 8.54
N LYS A 78 -9.69 0.91 8.81
CA LYS A 78 -10.16 1.39 10.12
C LYS A 78 -9.93 0.35 11.21
N THR A 79 -10.29 -0.91 10.97
CA THR A 79 -10.09 -1.99 11.94
C THR A 79 -8.60 -2.24 12.18
N SER A 80 -7.78 -2.24 11.13
CA SER A 80 -6.32 -2.39 11.25
C SER A 80 -5.69 -1.25 12.05
N LEU A 81 -6.07 0.01 11.76
CA LEU A 81 -5.62 1.19 12.50
C LEU A 81 -5.97 1.07 13.99
N LEU A 82 -7.22 0.73 14.32
CA LEU A 82 -7.68 0.60 15.70
C LEU A 82 -6.90 -0.50 16.45
N LEU A 83 -6.68 -1.66 15.81
CA LEU A 83 -5.93 -2.76 16.41
C LEU A 83 -4.45 -2.40 16.62
N ILE A 84 -3.81 -1.78 15.64
CA ILE A 84 -2.40 -1.39 15.76
C ILE A 84 -2.26 -0.35 16.87
N VAL A 85 -3.07 0.72 16.86
CA VAL A 85 -2.98 1.77 17.89
C VAL A 85 -3.26 1.22 19.28
N SER A 86 -4.24 0.32 19.45
CA SER A 86 -4.58 -0.25 20.76
C SER A 86 -3.49 -1.19 21.29
N VAL A 87 -2.93 -2.05 20.44
CA VAL A 87 -1.83 -2.96 20.81
C VAL A 87 -0.63 -2.12 21.24
N PHE A 88 -0.20 -1.17 20.43
CA PHE A 88 1.00 -0.38 20.72
C PHE A 88 0.85 0.54 21.95
N THR A 89 -0.31 1.15 22.18
CA THR A 89 -0.55 1.93 23.40
C THR A 89 -0.57 1.04 24.65
N THR A 90 -1.18 -0.15 24.56
CA THR A 90 -1.17 -1.13 25.66
C THR A 90 0.25 -1.61 25.96
N LEU A 91 1.08 -1.84 24.93
CA LEU A 91 2.47 -2.25 25.10
C LEU A 91 3.34 -1.19 25.76
N ILE A 92 3.15 0.09 25.42
CA ILE A 92 3.85 1.19 26.09
C ILE A 92 3.43 1.28 27.55
N PHE A 93 2.13 1.14 27.83
CA PHE A 93 1.61 1.18 29.19
C PHE A 93 2.15 0.03 30.06
N LEU A 94 2.17 -1.19 29.53
CA LEU A 94 2.71 -2.37 30.21
C LEU A 94 4.23 -2.34 30.36
N SER A 95 4.94 -1.70 29.42
CA SER A 95 6.39 -1.52 29.48
C SER A 95 6.82 -0.42 30.47
N GLY A 96 5.86 0.22 31.15
CA GLY A 96 6.04 1.35 32.05
C GLY A 96 6.79 1.05 33.34
N ARG A 97 8.11 0.86 33.27
CA ARG A 97 9.05 1.36 34.29
C ARG A 97 9.92 2.44 33.63
N GLY A 98 9.35 3.62 33.39
CA GLY A 98 10.14 4.80 33.00
C GLY A 98 9.53 5.74 31.96
N PHE A 99 8.49 5.34 31.23
CA PHE A 99 7.84 6.22 30.24
C PHE A 99 6.87 7.20 30.92
N LYS A 100 7.08 8.50 30.74
CA LYS A 100 6.12 9.54 31.18
C LYS A 100 4.95 9.55 30.19
N GLY A 101 3.70 9.61 30.66
CA GLY A 101 2.50 9.54 29.80
C GLY A 101 2.49 10.54 28.63
N TRP A 102 3.14 11.70 28.78
CA TRP A 102 3.33 12.69 27.72
C TRP A 102 4.13 12.16 26.51
N GLN A 103 5.07 11.24 26.71
CA GLN A 103 5.89 10.65 25.65
C GLN A 103 5.13 9.60 24.81
N GLY A 104 3.97 9.13 25.26
CA GLY A 104 3.12 8.21 24.50
C GLY A 104 2.40 8.88 23.33
N ILE A 105 2.13 10.18 23.42
CA ILE A 105 1.41 10.97 22.41
C ILE A 105 2.14 10.99 21.06
N PRO A 106 3.43 11.41 20.96
CA PRO A 106 4.14 11.45 19.68
C PRO A 106 4.30 10.05 19.06
N PHE A 107 4.44 9.02 19.89
CA PHE A 107 4.53 7.64 19.42
C PHE A 107 3.21 7.17 18.79
N ALA A 108 2.10 7.37 19.50
CA ALA A 108 0.77 7.05 19.00
C ALA A 108 0.43 7.81 17.70
N TYR A 109 0.84 9.08 17.62
CA TYR A 109 0.73 9.87 16.40
C TYR A 109 1.51 9.26 15.23
N SER A 110 2.78 8.89 15.44
CA SER A 110 3.65 8.34 14.39
C SER A 110 3.16 6.98 13.89
N VAL A 111 2.71 6.10 14.79
CA VAL A 111 2.07 4.83 14.45
C VAL A 111 0.81 5.05 13.64
N SER A 112 -0.04 5.99 14.05
CA SER A 112 -1.28 6.32 13.33
C SER A 112 -0.98 6.85 11.93
N LEU A 113 0.05 7.71 11.81
CA LEU A 113 0.49 8.24 10.53
C LEU A 113 0.95 7.14 9.58
N CYS A 114 1.79 6.21 10.05
CA CYS A 114 2.25 5.05 9.25
C CYS A 114 1.09 4.17 8.78
N ALA A 115 0.10 3.92 9.64
CA ALA A 115 -1.07 3.13 9.31
C ALA A 115 -1.99 3.84 8.30
N ILE A 116 -2.21 5.16 8.46
CA ILE A 116 -3.03 5.96 7.55
C ILE A 116 -2.35 6.07 6.17
N THR A 117 -1.04 6.35 6.10
CA THR A 117 -0.32 6.45 4.82
C THR A 117 -0.33 5.11 4.09
N THR A 118 -0.05 4.00 4.78
CA THR A 118 -0.11 2.65 4.20
C THR A 118 -1.53 2.30 3.74
N GLY A 119 -2.54 2.64 4.54
CA GLY A 119 -3.95 2.43 4.21
C GLY A 119 -4.40 3.21 2.98
N ALA A 120 -4.00 4.48 2.87
CA ALA A 120 -4.32 5.33 1.72
C ALA A 120 -3.73 4.79 0.41
N TRP A 121 -2.49 4.28 0.44
CA TRP A 121 -1.86 3.61 -0.71
C TRP A 121 -2.68 2.42 -1.19
N CYS A 122 -3.01 1.51 -0.27
CA CYS A 122 -3.75 0.31 -0.63
C CYS A 122 -5.19 0.62 -1.03
N ALA A 123 -5.82 1.66 -0.48
CA ALA A 123 -7.13 2.09 -0.93
C ALA A 123 -7.10 2.55 -2.39
N MET A 124 -6.14 3.39 -2.76
CA MET A 124 -6.01 3.88 -4.13
C MET A 124 -5.62 2.77 -5.12
N ALA A 125 -4.67 1.91 -4.74
CA ALA A 125 -4.29 0.72 -5.49
C ALA A 125 -5.52 -0.18 -5.74
N ARG A 126 -6.34 -0.40 -4.70
CA ARG A 126 -7.55 -1.21 -4.82
C ARG A 126 -8.63 -0.56 -5.69
N THR A 127 -8.75 0.77 -5.68
CA THR A 127 -9.62 1.49 -6.62
C THR A 127 -9.23 1.16 -8.05
N LEU A 128 -7.95 1.27 -8.42
CA LEU A 128 -7.47 0.98 -9.78
C LEU A 128 -7.71 -0.48 -10.18
N GLU A 129 -7.52 -1.42 -9.26
CA GLU A 129 -7.84 -2.84 -9.48
C GLU A 129 -9.34 -3.05 -9.77
N ILE A 130 -10.22 -2.47 -8.96
CA ILE A 130 -11.67 -2.58 -9.14
C ILE A 130 -12.09 -1.98 -10.48
N LEU A 131 -11.53 -0.82 -10.85
CA LEU A 131 -11.79 -0.21 -12.16
C LEU A 131 -11.41 -1.14 -13.31
N SER A 132 -10.25 -1.78 -13.24
CA SER A 132 -9.83 -2.75 -14.25
C SER A 132 -10.80 -3.93 -14.35
N GLU A 133 -11.29 -4.44 -13.22
CA GLU A 133 -12.25 -5.54 -13.16
C GLU A 133 -13.60 -5.15 -13.75
N ILE A 134 -14.11 -3.95 -13.43
CA ILE A 134 -15.37 -3.41 -13.97
C ILE A 134 -15.29 -3.20 -15.48
N ILE A 135 -14.22 -2.58 -15.99
CA ILE A 135 -14.04 -2.37 -17.43
C ILE A 135 -14.03 -3.73 -18.16
N MET A 136 -13.33 -4.71 -17.61
CA MET A 136 -13.24 -6.04 -18.20
C MET A 136 -14.56 -6.81 -18.16
N SER A 137 -15.33 -6.73 -17.07
CA SER A 137 -16.63 -7.38 -16.97
C SER A 137 -17.62 -6.78 -17.97
N GLN A 138 -17.66 -5.45 -18.06
CA GLN A 138 -18.51 -4.72 -19.01
C GLN A 138 -18.12 -5.02 -20.46
N LEU A 139 -16.82 -5.09 -20.77
CA LEU A 139 -16.36 -5.51 -22.09
C LEU A 139 -16.84 -6.93 -22.43
N LYS A 140 -16.65 -7.89 -21.52
CA LYS A 140 -17.08 -9.29 -21.73
C LYS A 140 -18.59 -9.41 -21.91
N GLN A 141 -19.37 -8.62 -21.19
CA GLN A 141 -20.82 -8.58 -21.33
C GLN A 141 -21.23 -8.01 -22.70
N ASN A 142 -20.69 -6.85 -23.07
CA ASN A 142 -21.00 -6.23 -24.38
C ASN A 142 -20.60 -7.12 -25.57
N VAL A 143 -19.50 -7.86 -25.48
CA VAL A 143 -19.10 -8.81 -26.53
C VAL A 143 -20.08 -9.99 -26.63
N ARG A 144 -20.61 -10.48 -25.51
CA ARG A 144 -21.61 -11.56 -25.50
C ARG A 144 -22.94 -11.13 -26.12
N GLU A 145 -23.33 -9.87 -25.91
CA GLU A 145 -24.62 -9.34 -26.41
C GLU A 145 -24.55 -8.97 -27.90
N LEU A 146 -23.46 -8.35 -28.37
CA LEU A 146 -23.33 -7.83 -29.74
C LEU A 146 -22.71 -8.81 -30.75
N GLY A 147 -22.08 -9.89 -30.29
CA GLY A 147 -21.41 -10.86 -31.17
C GLY A 147 -20.33 -10.24 -32.07
N TYR A 148 -20.22 -10.69 -33.32
CA TYR A 148 -19.15 -10.31 -34.26
C TYR A 148 -19.15 -8.84 -34.71
N ASN A 149 -20.24 -8.10 -34.52
CA ASN A 149 -20.34 -6.67 -34.89
C ASN A 149 -19.80 -5.71 -33.80
N CYS A 150 -19.14 -6.25 -32.75
CA CYS A 150 -18.70 -5.49 -31.58
C CYS A 150 -17.34 -4.77 -31.76
N GLY A 151 -16.74 -4.77 -32.96
CA GLY A 151 -15.38 -4.25 -33.19
C GLY A 151 -15.19 -2.79 -32.74
N GLU A 152 -16.19 -1.93 -32.96
CA GLU A 152 -16.14 -0.53 -32.50
C GLU A 152 -16.19 -0.41 -30.96
N LYS A 153 -17.03 -1.22 -30.31
CA LYS A 153 -17.13 -1.24 -28.85
C LYS A 153 -15.86 -1.77 -28.17
N VAL A 154 -15.25 -2.81 -28.73
CA VAL A 154 -13.94 -3.31 -28.25
C VAL A 154 -12.87 -2.21 -28.32
N ARG A 155 -12.89 -1.37 -29.37
CA ARG A 155 -11.99 -0.23 -29.51
C ARG A 155 -12.23 0.82 -28.41
N GLU A 156 -13.48 1.15 -28.09
CA GLU A 156 -13.83 2.09 -27.01
C GLU A 156 -13.32 1.60 -25.64
N PHE A 157 -13.56 0.32 -25.32
CA PHE A 157 -13.08 -0.28 -24.06
C PHE A 157 -11.55 -0.36 -24.00
N LYS A 158 -10.87 -0.61 -25.13
CA LYS A 158 -9.41 -0.55 -25.20
C LYS A 158 -8.89 0.86 -24.91
N MET A 159 -9.53 1.90 -25.46
CA MET A 159 -9.16 3.29 -25.16
C MET A 159 -9.37 3.64 -23.69
N LEU A 160 -10.47 3.17 -23.10
CA LEU A 160 -10.75 3.35 -21.67
C LEU A 160 -9.70 2.67 -20.80
N TRP A 161 -9.28 1.46 -21.16
CA TRP A 161 -8.19 0.77 -20.49
C TRP A 161 -6.84 1.50 -20.61
N LEU A 162 -6.50 2.03 -21.78
CA LEU A 162 -5.28 2.84 -21.95
C LEU A 162 -5.29 4.04 -21.00
N ARG A 163 -6.43 4.73 -20.86
CA ARG A 163 -6.59 5.82 -19.87
C ARG A 163 -6.44 5.33 -18.43
N LEU A 164 -6.94 4.14 -18.10
CA LEU A 164 -6.74 3.54 -16.77
C LEU A 164 -5.26 3.19 -16.51
N ALA A 165 -4.55 2.70 -17.53
CA ALA A 165 -3.12 2.41 -17.44
C ALA A 165 -2.31 3.70 -17.25
N GLU A 166 -2.61 4.76 -17.99
CA GLU A 166 -2.03 6.09 -17.79
C GLU A 166 -2.31 6.61 -16.37
N LEU A 167 -3.54 6.45 -15.87
CA LEU A 167 -3.90 6.85 -14.52
C LEU A 167 -3.12 6.06 -13.46
N THR A 168 -2.89 4.77 -13.69
CA THR A 168 -2.08 3.90 -12.82
C THR A 168 -0.60 4.32 -12.82
N GLN A 169 -0.06 4.72 -13.97
CA GLN A 169 1.29 5.26 -14.07
C GLN A 169 1.40 6.61 -13.34
N GLU A 170 0.41 7.49 -13.49
CA GLU A 170 0.34 8.78 -12.78
C GLU A 170 0.16 8.61 -11.26
N PHE A 171 -0.57 7.60 -10.82
CA PHE A 171 -0.62 7.21 -9.41
C PHE A 171 0.79 6.89 -8.88
N GLY A 172 1.54 6.05 -9.61
CA GLY A 172 2.93 5.74 -9.28
C GLY A 172 3.86 6.96 -9.32
N ASN A 173 3.71 7.86 -10.30
CA ASN A 173 4.56 9.05 -10.43
C ASN A 173 4.24 10.14 -9.39
N SER A 174 2.96 10.33 -9.06
CA SER A 174 2.51 11.36 -8.13
C SER A 174 2.81 11.01 -6.67
N LEU A 175 2.77 9.73 -6.32
CA LEU A 175 2.93 9.24 -4.95
C LEU A 175 4.20 8.42 -4.74
N GLY A 176 4.82 7.89 -5.80
CA GLY A 176 5.92 6.94 -5.69
C GLY A 176 7.13 7.48 -4.95
N TYR A 177 7.46 8.77 -5.08
CA TYR A 177 8.57 9.36 -4.34
C TYR A 177 8.35 9.30 -2.82
N SER A 178 7.23 9.84 -2.33
CA SER A 178 6.85 9.72 -0.91
C SER A 178 6.87 8.26 -0.44
N TYR A 179 6.25 7.33 -1.17
CA TYR A 179 6.14 5.94 -0.70
C TYR A 179 7.47 5.18 -0.76
N ILE A 180 8.35 5.47 -1.72
CA ILE A 180 9.72 4.93 -1.73
C ILE A 180 10.48 5.41 -0.48
N CYS A 181 10.38 6.70 -0.14
CA CYS A 181 10.97 7.21 1.10
C CYS A 181 10.42 6.48 2.34
N HIS A 182 9.11 6.23 2.40
CA HIS A 182 8.51 5.46 3.49
C HIS A 182 9.03 4.02 3.56
N ILE A 183 9.14 3.33 2.43
CA ILE A 183 9.68 1.96 2.36
C ILE A 183 11.13 1.94 2.87
N VAL A 184 11.96 2.89 2.46
CA VAL A 184 13.35 3.00 2.92
C VAL A 184 13.39 3.19 4.43
N VAL A 185 12.56 4.08 4.99
CA VAL A 185 12.50 4.28 6.44
C VAL A 185 12.04 3.00 7.15
N TYR A 186 10.99 2.34 6.68
CA TYR A 186 10.52 1.09 7.27
C TYR A 186 11.58 -0.01 7.20
N PHE A 187 12.36 -0.07 6.12
CA PHE A 187 13.45 -1.04 5.99
C PHE A 187 14.58 -0.75 6.97
N VAL A 188 15.02 0.51 7.10
CA VAL A 188 16.03 0.91 8.10
C VAL A 188 15.55 0.57 9.51
N GLN A 189 14.28 0.84 9.81
CA GLN A 189 13.67 0.48 11.10
C GLN A 189 13.63 -1.03 11.34
N GLN A 190 13.28 -1.81 10.32
CA GLN A 190 13.31 -3.26 10.39
C GLN A 190 14.73 -3.77 10.70
N VAL A 191 15.76 -3.27 10.01
CA VAL A 191 17.16 -3.65 10.24
C VAL A 191 17.60 -3.32 11.66
N LEU A 192 17.31 -2.11 12.14
CA LEU A 192 17.63 -1.72 13.52
C LEU A 192 16.90 -2.58 14.54
N ALA A 193 15.64 -2.94 14.30
CA ALA A 193 14.87 -3.80 15.19
C ALA A 193 15.41 -5.24 15.22
N VAL A 194 15.81 -5.79 14.07
CA VAL A 194 16.46 -7.12 14.00
C VAL A 194 17.81 -7.10 14.74
N TYR A 195 18.61 -6.07 14.51
CA TYR A 195 19.92 -5.94 15.15
C TYR A 195 19.79 -5.76 16.67
N GLY A 196 18.84 -4.92 17.12
CA GLY A 196 18.51 -4.75 18.53
C GLY A 196 17.98 -6.03 19.18
N PHE A 197 17.16 -6.80 18.46
CA PHE A 197 16.69 -8.11 18.91
C PHE A 197 17.85 -9.10 19.12
N LEU A 198 18.76 -9.19 18.15
CA LEU A 198 19.93 -10.06 18.22
C LEU A 198 20.87 -9.66 19.37
N ALA A 199 21.11 -8.37 19.56
CA ALA A 199 21.95 -7.85 20.64
C ALA A 199 21.39 -8.10 22.05
N GLU A 200 20.07 -8.28 22.17
CA GLU A 200 19.38 -8.59 23.42
C GLU A 200 19.13 -10.10 23.61
N MET A 201 19.50 -10.96 22.65
CA MET A 201 19.18 -12.39 22.64
C MET A 201 19.80 -13.17 23.80
N ASP A 202 20.95 -12.74 24.29
CA ASP A 202 21.66 -13.41 25.40
C ASP A 202 21.19 -12.99 26.79
N LYS A 203 20.35 -11.94 26.91
CA LYS A 203 20.00 -11.32 28.20
C LYS A 203 18.67 -11.81 28.84
N GLY A 204 18.10 -12.90 28.34
CA GLY A 204 16.79 -13.41 28.79
C GLY A 204 15.60 -12.55 28.38
N PHE A 205 14.38 -12.88 28.84
CA PHE A 205 13.16 -12.14 28.49
C PHE A 205 13.12 -10.75 29.14
N THR A 206 13.55 -9.73 28.40
CA THR A 206 13.45 -8.32 28.78
C THR A 206 12.32 -7.61 28.02
N THR A 207 11.73 -6.56 28.62
CA THR A 207 10.72 -5.70 27.98
C THR A 207 11.22 -5.12 26.65
N THR A 208 12.52 -4.80 26.57
CA THR A 208 13.20 -4.31 25.37
C THR A 208 13.13 -5.30 24.21
N ARG A 209 13.33 -6.61 24.48
CA ARG A 209 13.24 -7.67 23.47
C ARG A 209 11.84 -7.74 22.85
N PHE A 210 10.80 -7.59 23.67
CA PHE A 210 9.42 -7.61 23.21
C PHE A 210 9.13 -6.43 22.25
N GLY A 211 9.64 -5.23 22.57
CA GLY A 211 9.54 -4.06 21.70
C GLY A 211 10.17 -4.27 20.32
N PHE A 212 11.34 -4.93 20.26
CA PHE A 212 12.00 -5.26 18.99
C PHE A 212 11.21 -6.28 18.17
N ILE A 213 10.69 -7.36 18.77
CA ILE A 213 9.87 -8.35 18.05
C ILE A 213 8.66 -7.68 17.39
N VAL A 214 7.94 -6.85 18.15
CA VAL A 214 6.75 -6.15 17.65
C VAL A 214 7.12 -5.20 16.50
N SER A 215 8.24 -4.49 16.62
CA SER A 215 8.74 -3.60 15.57
C SER A 215 9.10 -4.36 14.30
N ILE A 216 9.79 -5.51 14.42
CA ILE A 216 10.12 -6.38 13.27
C ILE A 216 8.85 -6.79 12.54
N ILE A 217 7.85 -7.31 13.26
CA ILE A 217 6.58 -7.75 12.66
C ILE A 217 5.88 -6.59 11.97
N MET A 218 5.78 -5.43 12.64
CA MET A 218 5.11 -4.24 12.12
C MET A 218 5.73 -3.73 10.82
N PHE A 219 7.04 -3.48 10.79
CA PHE A 219 7.71 -2.92 9.62
C PHE A 219 7.77 -3.93 8.46
N THR A 220 7.97 -5.21 8.77
CA THR A 220 7.90 -6.28 7.76
C THR A 220 6.51 -6.32 7.12
N TYR A 221 5.45 -6.26 7.94
CA TYR A 221 4.08 -6.28 7.47
C TYR A 221 3.74 -5.04 6.62
N ALA A 222 4.17 -3.85 7.05
CA ALA A 222 3.95 -2.61 6.31
C ALA A 222 4.60 -2.65 4.91
N ILE A 223 5.87 -3.07 4.83
CA ILE A 223 6.58 -3.22 3.56
C ILE A 223 5.86 -4.25 2.68
N PHE A 224 5.51 -5.41 3.25
CA PHE A 224 4.82 -6.47 2.52
C PHE A 224 3.50 -5.99 1.92
N ILE A 225 2.69 -5.24 2.67
CA ILE A 225 1.40 -4.73 2.21
C ILE A 225 1.58 -3.73 1.07
N ILE A 226 2.49 -2.77 1.19
CA ILE A 226 2.74 -1.74 0.15
C ILE A 226 3.17 -2.41 -1.16
N CYS A 227 4.15 -3.31 -1.08
CA CYS A 227 4.66 -4.04 -2.25
C CYS A 227 3.60 -4.95 -2.86
N SER A 228 2.82 -5.65 -2.04
CA SER A 228 1.75 -6.55 -2.49
C SER A 228 0.62 -5.79 -3.20
N CYS A 229 0.22 -4.62 -2.67
CA CYS A 229 -0.76 -3.74 -3.30
C CYS A 229 -0.25 -3.25 -4.67
N ALA A 230 1.01 -2.79 -4.75
CA ALA A 230 1.62 -2.33 -6.00
C ALA A 230 1.71 -3.45 -7.05
N HIS A 231 2.15 -4.64 -6.64
CA HIS A 231 2.26 -5.79 -7.52
C HIS A 231 0.89 -6.23 -8.07
N ARG A 232 -0.12 -6.35 -7.20
CA ARG A 232 -1.46 -6.77 -7.59
C ARG A 232 -2.11 -5.77 -8.54
N THR A 233 -1.97 -4.47 -8.29
CA THR A 233 -2.48 -3.44 -9.21
C THR A 233 -1.80 -3.52 -10.57
N THR A 234 -0.49 -3.70 -10.62
CA THR A 234 0.27 -3.83 -11.89
C THR A 234 -0.17 -5.07 -12.66
N GLN A 235 -0.37 -6.20 -11.99
CA GLN A 235 -0.84 -7.43 -12.62
C GLN A 235 -2.26 -7.31 -13.16
N LYS A 236 -3.18 -6.73 -12.39
CA LYS A 236 -4.59 -6.56 -12.75
C LYS A 236 -4.78 -5.60 -13.91
N VAL A 237 -4.23 -4.39 -13.78
CA VAL A 237 -4.36 -3.33 -14.79
C VAL A 237 -3.56 -3.67 -16.04
N GLY A 238 -2.37 -4.27 -15.93
CA GLY A 238 -1.53 -4.58 -17.08
C GLY A 238 -1.82 -5.96 -17.69
N TYR A 239 -1.24 -6.99 -17.06
CA TYR A 239 -1.15 -8.34 -17.62
C TYR A 239 -2.52 -9.01 -17.81
N GLU A 240 -3.37 -8.98 -16.79
CA GLU A 240 -4.66 -9.66 -16.82
C GLU A 240 -5.59 -9.03 -17.87
N PHE A 241 -5.60 -7.71 -17.97
CA PHE A 241 -6.41 -7.02 -18.97
C PHE A 241 -5.96 -7.34 -20.40
N GLN A 242 -4.66 -7.24 -20.67
CA GLN A 242 -4.08 -7.54 -21.98
C GLN A 242 -4.37 -8.99 -22.41
N ARG A 243 -4.20 -9.95 -21.48
CA ARG A 243 -4.49 -11.36 -21.74
C ARG A 243 -5.95 -11.58 -22.11
N ASN A 244 -6.89 -10.98 -21.37
CA ASN A 244 -8.32 -11.10 -21.67
C ASN A 244 -8.69 -10.46 -23.02
N LEU A 245 -8.10 -9.31 -23.36
CA LEU A 245 -8.29 -8.69 -24.68
C LEU A 245 -7.80 -9.59 -25.82
N GLN A 246 -6.63 -10.22 -25.67
CA GLN A 246 -6.09 -11.15 -26.68
C GLN A 246 -7.00 -12.38 -26.85
N GLN A 247 -7.52 -12.92 -25.75
CA GLN A 247 -8.48 -14.04 -25.80
C GLN A 247 -9.75 -13.65 -26.56
N LEU A 248 -10.29 -12.45 -26.32
CA LEU A 248 -11.44 -11.93 -27.06
C LEU A 248 -11.12 -11.75 -28.56
N GLY A 249 -9.96 -11.19 -28.89
CA GLY A 249 -9.50 -11.04 -30.28
C GLY A 249 -9.38 -12.37 -31.03
N ASN A 250 -8.85 -13.41 -30.37
CA ASN A 250 -8.72 -14.75 -30.95
C ASN A 250 -10.10 -15.38 -31.22
N MET A 251 -11.08 -15.21 -30.32
CA MET A 251 -12.45 -15.71 -30.53
C MET A 251 -13.10 -15.06 -31.75
N PHE A 252 -12.92 -13.74 -31.95
CA PHE A 252 -13.44 -13.07 -33.16
C PHE A 252 -12.80 -13.61 -34.44
N THR A 253 -11.50 -13.90 -34.42
CA THR A 253 -10.77 -14.41 -35.60
C THR A 253 -11.23 -15.82 -35.98
N CYS A 254 -11.49 -16.68 -34.98
CA CYS A 254 -11.97 -18.05 -35.22
C CYS A 254 -13.38 -18.06 -35.80
N GLY A 255 -14.30 -17.29 -35.20
CA GLY A 255 -15.68 -17.26 -35.65
C GLY A 255 -15.91 -16.54 -36.98
N PHE A 256 -15.08 -15.55 -37.31
CA PHE A 256 -15.10 -14.95 -38.64
C PHE A 256 -14.63 -15.91 -39.74
N ASN A 257 -13.72 -16.84 -39.42
CA ASN A 257 -13.33 -17.88 -40.36
C ASN A 257 -14.46 -18.89 -40.56
N GLU A 258 -15.13 -19.36 -39.49
CA GLU A 258 -16.27 -20.27 -39.58
C GLU A 258 -17.44 -19.67 -40.39
N ALA A 259 -17.80 -18.41 -40.15
CA ALA A 259 -18.85 -17.71 -40.90
C ALA A 259 -18.52 -17.44 -42.38
N ARG A 260 -17.26 -17.65 -42.81
CA ARG A 260 -16.84 -17.54 -44.22
C ARG A 260 -16.95 -18.91 -44.95
N TYR A 261 -17.10 -20.00 -44.21
CA TYR A 261 -17.22 -21.35 -44.75
C TYR A 261 -18.67 -21.89 -44.77
N GLU A 262 -19.64 -21.11 -44.27
CA GLU A 262 -21.09 -21.31 -44.46
C GLU A 262 -21.62 -20.40 -45.58
#